data_AF-A0A372Q676-F1
#
_entry.id   AF-A0A372Q676-F1
#
_cell.length_a   1.000
_cell.length_b   1.000
_cell.length_c   1.000
_cell.angle_alpha   90.00
_cell.angle_beta   90.00
_cell.angle_gamma   90.00
#
_symmetry.space_group_name_H-M   'P 1'
#
loop_
_entity.id
_entity.type
_entity.pdbx_description
1 polymer ?
#
loop_
_entity_poly.entity_id
_entity_poly.type
_entity_poly.pdbx_seq_one_letter_code
_entity_poly.pdbx_strand_id
1 'polypeptide(L)'
;MAPAPTYTLYAAVSDEAEYINGLSTYILHITGCLINGQKAIVNVMDIKPFFDVIVPEDIPLSMFKTRLVNILSNTLKGTSKFGIENISAFPLQEYYTEKKSYIRVITWN
;
A
#
# COMPACT_ATOMS: atom_id res chain seq x y z
N MET A 1 -36.05 -10.18 -5.65
CA MET A 1 -34.59 -10.01 -5.59
C MET A 1 -34.28 -8.64 -6.18
N ALA A 2 -33.80 -7.68 -5.37
CA ALA A 2 -33.46 -6.35 -5.89
C ALA A 2 -32.17 -6.45 -6.73
N PRO A 3 -32.07 -5.75 -7.87
CA PRO A 3 -30.85 -5.76 -8.68
C PRO A 3 -29.68 -5.19 -7.87
N ALA A 4 -28.48 -5.75 -8.07
CA ALA A 4 -27.26 -5.21 -7.48
C ALA A 4 -27.09 -3.74 -7.91
N PRO A 5 -26.72 -2.83 -6.99
CA PRO A 5 -26.54 -1.43 -7.34
C PRO A 5 -25.48 -1.29 -8.43
N THR A 6 -25.85 -0.68 -9.55
CA THR A 6 -24.96 -0.36 -10.65
C THR A 6 -24.55 1.11 -10.50
N TYR A 7 -23.24 1.40 -10.55
CA TYR A 7 -22.68 2.73 -10.28
C TYR A 7 -22.34 3.45 -11.59
N THR A 8 -22.62 4.76 -11.68
CA THR A 8 -22.20 5.61 -12.81
C THR A 8 -20.99 6.47 -12.39
N LEU A 9 -19.89 6.38 -13.15
CA LEU A 9 -18.56 6.90 -12.79
C LEU A 9 -18.45 8.43 -12.95
N TYR A 10 -18.65 9.17 -11.86
CA TYR A 10 -17.84 10.34 -11.51
C TYR A 10 -17.56 10.22 -10.02
N ALA A 11 -16.41 9.63 -9.68
CA ALA A 11 -16.07 9.29 -8.31
C ALA A 11 -15.01 10.24 -7.75
N ALA A 12 -15.32 10.90 -6.64
CA ALA A 12 -14.31 11.56 -5.82
C ALA A 12 -13.65 10.51 -4.91
N VAL A 13 -12.34 10.63 -4.72
CA VAL A 13 -11.55 9.72 -3.87
C VAL A 13 -10.89 10.54 -2.78
N SER A 14 -11.01 10.08 -1.54
CA SER A 14 -10.31 10.63 -0.37
C SER A 14 -9.86 9.51 0.54
N ASP A 15 -8.91 9.80 1.42
CA ASP A 15 -8.37 8.85 2.38
C ASP A 15 -8.32 9.43 3.79
N GLU A 16 -8.43 8.55 4.78
CA GLU A 16 -8.20 8.88 6.19
C GLU A 16 -7.63 7.68 6.95
N ALA A 17 -6.99 7.95 8.09
CA ALA A 17 -6.54 6.93 9.02
C ALA A 17 -7.46 6.92 10.26
N GLU A 18 -8.22 5.85 10.44
CA GLU A 18 -9.12 5.67 11.58
C GLU A 18 -8.60 4.63 12.56
N TYR A 19 -8.86 4.83 13.86
CA TYR A 19 -8.58 3.82 14.88
C TYR A 19 -9.80 2.92 15.10
N ILE A 20 -9.79 1.74 14.50
CA ILE A 20 -10.87 0.74 14.60
C ILE A 20 -10.36 -0.43 15.45
N ASN A 21 -11.07 -0.76 16.53
CA ASN A 21 -10.70 -1.83 17.46
C ASN A 21 -9.25 -1.71 18.01
N GLY A 22 -8.77 -0.48 18.21
CA GLY A 22 -7.41 -0.21 18.70
C GLY A 22 -6.31 -0.37 17.66
N LEU A 23 -6.65 -0.60 16.39
CA LEU A 23 -5.74 -0.62 15.26
C LEU A 23 -5.96 0.63 14.40
N SER A 24 -4.90 1.40 14.16
CA SER A 24 -4.92 2.38 13.07
C SER A 24 -5.20 1.62 11.77
N THR A 25 -6.11 2.14 10.93
CA THR A 25 -6.65 1.54 9.70
C THR A 25 -6.75 2.62 8.63
N TYR A 26 -6.03 2.46 7.52
CA TYR A 26 -6.20 3.31 6.35
C TYR A 26 -7.49 2.95 5.60
N ILE A 27 -8.33 3.95 5.36
CA ILE A 27 -9.60 3.81 4.66
C ILE A 27 -9.57 4.69 3.42
N LEU A 28 -9.92 4.09 2.27
CA LEU A 28 -10.15 4.82 1.03
C LEU A 28 -11.64 4.99 0.81
N HIS A 29 -12.11 6.24 0.80
CA HIS A 29 -13.48 6.57 0.48
C HIS A 29 -13.63 6.84 -1.01
N ILE A 30 -14.52 6.10 -1.65
CA ILE A 30 -14.95 6.33 -3.03
C ILE A 30 -16.37 6.88 -2.98
N THR A 31 -16.53 8.16 -3.30
CA THR A 31 -17.83 8.83 -3.31
C THR A 31 -18.32 9.00 -4.74
N GLY A 32 -19.54 8.56 -5.04
CA GLY A 32 -20.17 8.73 -6.35
C GLY A 32 -21.69 8.76 -6.25
N CYS A 33 -22.37 8.53 -7.37
CA CYS A 33 -23.83 8.45 -7.42
C CYS A 33 -24.31 7.13 -8.06
N LEU A 34 -25.37 6.57 -7.50
CA LEU A 34 -26.12 5.46 -8.10
C LEU A 34 -26.88 5.94 -9.35
N ILE A 35 -27.33 5.00 -10.19
CA ILE A 35 -28.13 5.30 -11.40
C ILE A 35 -29.42 6.11 -11.12
N ASN A 36 -29.93 6.06 -9.89
CA ASN A 36 -31.10 6.84 -9.46
C ASN A 36 -30.75 8.23 -8.90
N GLY A 37 -29.48 8.64 -9.00
CA GLY A 37 -28.98 9.94 -8.53
C GLY A 37 -28.67 10.01 -7.02
N GLN A 38 -28.87 8.93 -6.26
CA GLN A 38 -28.52 8.92 -4.83
C GLN A 38 -27.00 8.90 -4.63
N LYS A 39 -26.51 9.65 -3.64
CA LYS A 39 -25.11 9.59 -3.21
C LYS A 39 -24.78 8.20 -2.66
N ALA A 40 -23.68 7.62 -3.13
CA ALA A 40 -23.10 6.40 -2.60
C ALA A 40 -21.68 6.67 -2.09
N ILE A 41 -21.32 6.05 -0.98
CA ILE A 41 -19.96 6.05 -0.43
C ILE A 41 -19.55 4.60 -0.26
N VAL A 42 -18.43 4.22 -0.84
CA VAL A 42 -17.81 2.90 -0.69
C VAL A 42 -16.52 3.07 0.10
N ASN A 43 -16.44 2.44 1.25
CA ASN A 43 -15.24 2.41 2.08
C ASN A 43 -14.44 1.16 1.73
N VAL A 44 -13.23 1.34 1.22
CA VAL A 44 -12.28 0.24 1.01
C VAL A 44 -11.34 0.21 2.20
N MET A 45 -11.44 -0.86 2.98
CA MET A 45 -10.65 -1.11 4.19
C MET A 45 -9.59 -2.18 3.91
N ASP A 46 -8.76 -2.49 4.91
CA ASP A 46 -7.67 -3.49 4.85
C ASP A 46 -6.64 -3.23 3.73
N ILE A 47 -6.52 -1.98 3.30
CA ILE A 47 -5.46 -1.53 2.40
C ILE A 47 -4.17 -1.43 3.21
N LYS A 48 -3.09 -2.00 2.68
CA LYS A 48 -1.74 -1.88 3.25
C LYS A 48 -0.85 -1.09 2.29
N PRO A 49 -0.50 0.16 2.62
CA PRO A 49 0.48 0.91 1.84
C PRO A 49 1.80 0.16 1.80
N PHE A 50 2.52 0.31 0.68
CA PHE A 50 3.86 -0.26 0.54
C PHE A 50 4.73 0.62 -0.34
N PHE A 51 6.04 0.43 -0.22
CA PHE A 51 7.02 0.98 -1.14
C PHE A 51 8.13 -0.03 -1.40
N ASP A 52 8.73 0.07 -2.58
CA ASP A 52 9.79 -0.83 -3.04
C ASP A 52 11.15 -0.11 -2.99
N VAL A 53 12.14 -0.77 -2.41
CA VAL A 53 13.52 -0.27 -2.32
C VAL A 53 14.41 -1.14 -3.18
N ILE A 54 15.12 -0.54 -4.13
CA ILE A 54 16.09 -1.26 -4.96
C ILE A 54 17.25 -1.78 -4.10
N VAL A 55 17.67 -3.01 -4.35
CA VAL A 55 18.83 -3.61 -3.70
C VAL A 55 20.07 -3.26 -4.52
N PRO A 56 21.09 -2.62 -3.92
CA PRO A 56 22.34 -2.34 -4.61
C PRO A 56 23.03 -3.62 -5.08
N GLU A 57 23.57 -3.61 -6.31
CA GLU A 57 24.17 -4.79 -6.94
C GLU A 57 25.46 -5.24 -6.24
N ASP A 58 26.13 -4.32 -5.54
CA ASP A 58 27.37 -4.54 -4.78
C ASP A 58 27.13 -5.08 -3.35
N ILE A 59 25.88 -5.15 -2.91
CA ILE A 59 25.54 -5.54 -1.53
C ILE A 59 24.70 -6.83 -1.53
N PRO A 60 25.08 -7.85 -0.74
CA PRO A 60 24.25 -9.05 -0.57
C PRO A 60 22.84 -8.70 -0.06
N LEU A 61 21.81 -9.29 -0.67
CA LEU A 61 20.41 -9.05 -0.33
C LEU A 61 20.12 -9.19 1.18
N SER A 62 20.68 -10.21 1.82
CA SER A 62 20.52 -10.45 3.27
C SER A 62 21.11 -9.32 4.11
N MET A 63 22.27 -8.79 3.73
CA MET A 63 22.94 -7.70 4.43
C MET A 63 22.17 -6.39 4.26
N PHE A 64 21.70 -6.10 3.04
CA PHE A 64 20.88 -4.93 2.78
C PHE A 64 19.54 -5.00 3.54
N LYS A 65 18.88 -6.16 3.52
CA LYS A 65 17.63 -6.40 4.26
C LYS A 65 17.79 -6.15 5.75
N THR A 66 18.84 -6.68 6.37
CA THR A 66 19.11 -6.47 7.80
C THR A 66 19.34 -4.99 8.13
N ARG A 67 20.08 -4.26 7.28
CA ARG A 67 20.27 -2.81 7.45
C ARG A 67 18.94 -2.05 7.36
N LEU A 68 18.11 -2.37 6.37
CA LEU A 68 16.80 -1.75 6.20
C LEU A 68 15.87 -2.02 7.39
N VAL A 69 15.79 -3.27 7.86
CA VAL A 69 15.02 -3.63 9.07
C VAL A 69 15.47 -2.84 10.28
N ASN A 70 16.78 -2.67 10.48
CA ASN A 70 17.32 -1.92 11.61
C ASN A 70 16.97 -0.43 11.52
N ILE A 71 17.08 0.18 10.33
CA ILE A 71 16.68 1.58 10.12
C ILE A 71 15.19 1.75 10.44
N LEU A 72 14.33 0.93 9.85
CA LEU A 72 12.88 1.00 10.05
C LEU A 72 12.49 0.79 11.51
N SER A 73 13.06 -0.22 12.17
CA SER A 73 12.81 -0.50 13.59
C SER A 73 13.21 0.67 14.48
N ASN A 74 14.36 1.29 14.21
CA ASN A 74 14.86 2.43 14.99
C ASN A 74 14.06 3.72 14.74
N THR A 75 13.60 3.94 13.51
CA THR A 75 12.78 5.09 13.15
C THR A 75 11.37 4.97 13.73
N LEU A 76 10.75 3.79 13.60
CA LEU A 76 9.38 3.56 14.02
C LEU A 76 9.26 3.29 15.52
N LYS A 77 10.32 2.86 16.22
CA LYS A 77 10.33 2.63 17.68
C LYS A 77 9.14 1.80 18.19
N GLY A 78 8.62 0.90 17.36
CA GLY A 78 7.46 0.07 17.68
C GLY A 78 6.09 0.75 17.60
N THR A 79 5.99 2.00 17.13
CA THR A 79 4.70 2.70 16.95
C THR A 79 3.90 2.15 15.78
N SER A 80 4.56 1.64 14.75
CA SER A 80 3.95 1.06 13.55
C SER A 80 4.55 -0.30 13.24
N LYS A 81 3.70 -1.22 12.77
CA LYS A 81 4.12 -2.52 12.29
C LYS A 81 4.45 -2.44 10.80
N PHE A 82 5.50 -3.14 10.41
CA PHE A 82 5.88 -3.28 9.01
C PHE A 82 6.25 -4.73 8.69
N GLY A 83 6.09 -5.07 7.42
CA GLY A 83 6.42 -6.36 6.82
C GLY A 83 7.41 -6.15 5.69
N ILE A 84 8.17 -7.19 5.37
CA ILE A 84 9.18 -7.13 4.33
C ILE A 84 9.07 -8.34 3.41
N GLU A 85 9.02 -8.08 2.11
CA GLU A 85 9.03 -9.08 1.05
C GLU A 85 10.18 -8.84 0.09
N ASN A 86 10.76 -9.92 -0.45
CA ASN A 86 11.76 -9.82 -1.51
C ASN A 86 11.03 -9.99 -2.83
N ILE A 87 11.20 -9.05 -3.76
CA ILE A 87 10.54 -9.11 -5.07
C ILE A 87 11.55 -8.88 -6.20
N SER A 88 11.15 -9.21 -7.42
CA SER A 88 11.93 -8.93 -8.63
C SER A 88 11.04 -8.21 -9.64
N ALA A 89 11.45 -7.02 -10.07
CA ALA A 89 10.66 -6.12 -10.90
C ALA A 89 11.54 -5.36 -11.92
N PHE A 90 10.94 -4.86 -12.98
CA PHE A 90 11.63 -3.97 -13.92
C PHE A 90 11.72 -2.56 -13.34
N PRO A 91 12.89 -1.92 -13.33
CA PRO A 91 12.99 -0.51 -12.98
C PRO A 91 12.13 0.35 -13.91
N LEU A 92 11.49 1.39 -13.35
CA LEU A 92 10.73 2.36 -14.15
C LEU A 92 11.63 3.28 -14.96
N GLN A 93 12.86 3.50 -14.49
CA GLN A 93 13.84 4.35 -15.13
C GLN A 93 14.80 3.48 -15.95
N GLU A 94 15.09 3.94 -17.17
CA GLU A 94 15.95 3.27 -18.16
C GLU A 94 15.34 2.01 -18.78
N TYR A 95 15.98 1.52 -19.85
CA TYR A 95 15.51 0.37 -20.63
C TYR A 95 16.27 -0.89 -20.21
N TYR A 96 15.88 -1.46 -19.07
CA TYR A 96 16.44 -2.73 -18.60
C TYR A 96 15.70 -3.90 -19.22
N THR A 97 16.44 -4.84 -19.81
CA THR A 97 15.90 -6.12 -20.30
C THR A 97 15.75 -7.16 -19.20
N GLU A 98 16.33 -6.90 -18.02
CA GLU A 98 16.34 -7.80 -16.88
C GLU A 98 15.65 -7.18 -15.66
N LYS A 99 15.05 -8.02 -14.82
CA LYS A 99 14.44 -7.59 -13.57
C LYS A 99 15.52 -7.38 -12.51
N LYS A 100 15.40 -6.32 -11.73
CA LYS A 100 16.24 -6.07 -10.55
C LYS A 100 15.59 -6.60 -9.27
N SER A 101 16.42 -6.85 -8.27
CA SER A 101 15.98 -7.23 -6.93
C SER A 101 15.52 -6.00 -6.15
N TYR A 102 14.36 -6.11 -5.52
CA TYR A 102 13.82 -5.09 -4.62
C TYR A 102 13.42 -5.71 -3.29
N ILE A 103 13.38 -4.87 -2.27
CA ILE A 103 12.74 -5.16 -0.99
C ILE A 103 11.48 -4.32 -0.91
N ARG A 104 10.32 -4.99 -0.84
CA ARG A 104 9.04 -4.35 -0.58
C ARG A 104 8.84 -4.20 0.92
N VAL A 105 8.60 -2.97 1.35
CA VAL A 105 8.22 -2.64 2.73
C VAL A 105 6.74 -2.37 2.75
N ILE A 106 5.99 -3.16 3.53
CA ILE A 106 4.55 -3.03 3.70
C ILE A 106 4.29 -2.42 5.07
N THR A 107 3.36 -1.49 5.20
CA THR A 107 3.00 -0.86 6.47
C THR A 107 1.55 -1.21 6.86
N TRP A 108 1.32 -1.32 8.18
CA TRP A 108 0.03 -1.63 8.79
C TRP A 108 -0.58 -0.39 9.45
N ASN A 109 -0.23 0.79 8.94
CA ASN A 109 -0.53 2.14 9.43
C ASN A 109 0.52 2.79 10.37
#